data_AF-M0HJH4-F1
#
_entry.id   AF-M0HJH4-F1
#
_cell.length_a   1.000
_cell.length_b   1.000
_cell.length_c   1.000
_cell.angle_alpha   90.00
_cell.angle_beta   90.00
_cell.angle_gamma   90.00
#
_symmetry.space_group_name_H-M   'P 1'
#
loop_
_entity.id
_entity.type
_entity.pdbx_description
1 polymer ?
#
loop_
_entity_poly.entity_id
_entity_poly.type
_entity_poly.pdbx_seq_one_letter_code
_entity_poly.pdbx_strand_id
1 'polypeptide(L)'
;MAADTPVYDTLSSQIESKTVVAHVRRATHGDHTIGNTHPFQYGRWVFAHNGNIAGFDEVRSTLREGVASDLRPHILGDTDSEILFYVLLTALSDAGHLDDDGRFSGSPKDLWEIIRPVVTRVAELGGGMHTDPDGPSDRTYLTFVLTDGQTLIGHQGGKPLFVHAPSIDHENLNEPPWVIERGTADHFLLASEPAHDPQMWTPIQQGGVVGVGHDMSVWTSPEALEP
;
A
#
# COMPACT_ATOMS: atom_id res chain seq x y z
N MET A 1 -19.54 3.16 -11.20
CA MET A 1 -18.26 3.62 -10.64
C MET A 1 -18.59 4.47 -9.41
N ALA A 2 -17.86 4.32 -8.30
CA ALA A 2 -18.19 5.00 -7.03
C ALA A 2 -18.17 6.54 -7.15
N ALA A 3 -17.40 7.08 -8.09
CA ALA A 3 -17.25 8.51 -8.37
C ALA A 3 -18.53 9.20 -8.90
N ASP A 4 -19.49 8.47 -9.47
CA ASP A 4 -20.72 9.07 -10.03
C ASP A 4 -21.88 9.09 -9.03
N THR A 5 -21.62 8.77 -7.76
CA THR A 5 -22.68 8.74 -6.74
C THR A 5 -22.77 10.11 -6.05
N PRO A 6 -23.96 10.71 -5.92
CA PRO A 6 -24.15 11.97 -5.19
C PRO A 6 -23.63 11.93 -3.74
N VAL A 7 -23.54 10.71 -3.18
CA VAL A 7 -22.97 10.46 -1.86
C VAL A 7 -21.45 10.70 -1.86
N TYR A 8 -20.71 10.32 -2.90
CA TYR A 8 -19.27 10.56 -3.00
C TYR A 8 -18.93 12.06 -3.06
N ASP A 9 -19.63 12.84 -3.88
CA ASP A 9 -19.42 14.30 -3.98
C ASP A 9 -19.74 15.03 -2.67
N THR A 10 -20.78 14.57 -1.97
CA THR A 10 -21.19 15.18 -0.69
C THR A 10 -20.23 14.80 0.45
N LEU A 11 -19.74 13.56 0.49
CA LEU A 11 -18.83 13.11 1.55
C LEU A 11 -17.40 13.63 1.35
N SER A 12 -16.89 13.62 0.12
CA SER A 12 -15.52 14.07 -0.20
C SER A 12 -15.30 15.55 0.09
N SER A 13 -16.35 16.39 -0.05
CA SER A 13 -16.28 17.83 0.24
C SER A 13 -16.45 18.19 1.73
N GLN A 14 -16.75 17.21 2.60
CA GLN A 14 -17.04 17.43 4.02
C GLN A 14 -16.15 16.64 4.99
N ILE A 15 -15.25 15.79 4.48
CA ILE A 15 -14.32 15.01 5.31
C ILE A 15 -12.95 15.70 5.33
N GLU A 16 -12.57 16.20 6.50
CA GLU A 16 -11.19 16.53 6.83
C GLU A 16 -10.56 15.32 7.53
N SER A 17 -9.57 14.69 6.89
CA SER A 17 -8.78 13.62 7.48
C SER A 17 -7.30 13.88 7.26
N LYS A 18 -6.47 13.51 8.24
CA LYS A 18 -5.01 13.58 8.13
C LYS A 18 -4.44 12.51 7.18
N THR A 19 -5.22 11.46 6.90
CA THR A 19 -4.85 10.41 5.96
C THR A 19 -6.10 9.92 5.23
N VAL A 20 -6.04 9.90 3.90
CA VAL A 20 -7.12 9.42 3.04
C VAL A 20 -6.54 8.37 2.11
N VAL A 21 -7.16 7.19 2.08
CA VAL A 21 -6.87 6.15 1.09
C VAL A 21 -8.11 5.98 0.23
N ALA A 22 -7.99 6.30 -1.05
CA ALA A 22 -9.03 6.08 -2.04
C ALA A 22 -8.54 5.03 -3.04
N HIS A 23 -9.36 4.02 -3.30
CA HIS A 23 -9.08 3.00 -4.30
C HIS A 23 -10.28 2.87 -5.24
N VAL A 24 -10.11 3.28 -6.50
CA VAL A 24 -11.15 3.16 -7.53
C VAL A 24 -10.84 1.92 -8.36
N ARG A 25 -11.56 0.82 -8.10
CA ARG A 25 -11.33 -0.44 -8.81
C ARG A 25 -12.09 -0.50 -10.14
N ARG A 26 -11.41 -0.99 -11.19
CA ARG A 26 -12.02 -1.58 -12.40
C ARG A 26 -11.73 -3.10 -12.32
N ALA A 27 -12.70 -3.90 -11.89
CA ALA A 27 -12.47 -5.32 -11.56
C ALA A 27 -12.22 -6.18 -12.81
N THR A 28 -11.22 -7.07 -12.76
CA THR A 28 -10.92 -8.05 -13.81
C THR A 28 -11.40 -9.48 -13.47
N HIS A 29 -11.61 -9.84 -12.19
CA HIS A 29 -12.18 -11.12 -11.75
C HIS A 29 -12.93 -10.99 -10.39
N GLY A 30 -14.00 -11.79 -10.22
CA GLY A 30 -14.82 -11.92 -9.00
C GLY A 30 -16.14 -11.12 -9.02
N ASP A 31 -17.18 -11.63 -8.35
CA ASP A 31 -18.48 -10.95 -8.20
C ASP A 31 -18.35 -9.67 -7.35
N HIS A 32 -19.12 -8.63 -7.72
CA HIS A 32 -19.20 -7.34 -7.03
C HIS A 32 -19.90 -7.45 -5.67
N THR A 33 -19.19 -7.94 -4.65
CA THR A 33 -19.66 -7.89 -3.25
C THR A 33 -18.93 -6.79 -2.48
N ILE A 34 -19.59 -6.20 -1.49
CA ILE A 34 -19.02 -5.16 -0.60
C ILE A 34 -17.75 -5.69 0.09
N GLY A 35 -17.70 -6.99 0.40
CA GLY A 35 -16.51 -7.63 0.99
C GLY A 35 -15.30 -7.74 0.05
N ASN A 36 -15.49 -7.64 -1.27
CA ASN A 36 -14.42 -7.72 -2.27
C ASN A 36 -13.94 -6.35 -2.76
N THR A 37 -14.34 -5.28 -2.08
CA THR A 37 -14.04 -3.90 -2.48
C THR A 37 -13.02 -3.30 -1.52
N HIS A 38 -11.82 -3.04 -2.03
CA HIS A 38 -10.83 -2.24 -1.33
C HIS A 38 -11.40 -0.85 -0.93
N PRO A 39 -10.87 -0.24 0.14
CA PRO A 39 -9.79 -0.75 0.98
C PRO A 39 -10.26 -1.80 1.99
N PHE A 40 -9.41 -2.80 2.26
CA PHE A 40 -9.62 -3.70 3.40
C PHE A 40 -9.26 -2.97 4.69
N GLN A 41 -9.99 -3.28 5.77
CA GLN A 41 -9.79 -2.65 7.07
C GLN A 41 -9.82 -3.66 8.21
N TYR A 42 -8.88 -3.53 9.14
CA TYR A 42 -8.86 -4.23 10.43
C TYR A 42 -8.43 -3.26 11.53
N GLY A 43 -9.35 -2.94 12.45
CA GLY A 43 -9.12 -1.88 13.42
C GLY A 43 -8.80 -0.55 12.72
N ARG A 44 -7.60 -0.03 12.96
CA ARG A 44 -7.08 1.20 12.33
C ARG A 44 -6.35 0.97 11.02
N TRP A 45 -5.97 -0.28 10.73
CA TRP A 45 -5.21 -0.61 9.53
C TRP A 45 -6.10 -0.62 8.31
N VAL A 46 -5.63 0.04 7.26
CA VAL A 46 -6.28 0.19 5.97
C VAL A 46 -5.29 -0.25 4.90
N PHE A 47 -5.76 -1.05 3.95
CA PHE A 47 -4.93 -1.64 2.91
C PHE A 47 -5.61 -1.61 1.55
N ALA A 48 -4.85 -1.23 0.52
CA ALA A 48 -5.29 -1.25 -0.86
C ALA A 48 -4.22 -1.89 -1.76
N HIS A 49 -4.58 -2.97 -2.44
CA HIS A 49 -3.69 -3.71 -3.32
C HIS A 49 -4.07 -3.52 -4.79
N ASN A 50 -3.09 -3.15 -5.61
CA ASN A 50 -3.17 -3.08 -7.06
C ASN A 50 -2.26 -4.16 -7.65
N GLY A 51 -2.82 -5.36 -7.82
CA GLY A 51 -2.05 -6.49 -8.27
C GLY A 51 -2.80 -7.79 -8.09
N ASN A 52 -2.06 -8.88 -8.17
CA ASN A 52 -2.56 -10.22 -7.94
C ASN A 52 -1.39 -11.14 -7.53
N ILE A 53 -1.70 -12.30 -6.94
CA ILE A 53 -0.71 -13.34 -6.67
C ILE A 53 -0.85 -14.44 -7.73
N ALA A 54 0.22 -14.79 -8.44
CA ALA A 54 0.17 -15.86 -9.43
C ALA A 54 -0.07 -17.23 -8.77
N GLY A 55 -0.89 -18.07 -9.40
CA GLY A 55 -1.22 -19.40 -8.84
C GLY A 55 -1.86 -19.31 -7.45
N PHE A 56 -2.69 -18.28 -7.22
CA PHE A 56 -3.22 -18.02 -5.89
C PHE A 56 -4.02 -19.20 -5.35
N ASP A 57 -4.82 -19.89 -6.17
CA ASP A 57 -5.60 -21.05 -5.71
C ASP A 57 -4.71 -22.15 -5.13
N GLU A 58 -3.51 -22.35 -5.68
CA GLU A 58 -2.53 -23.31 -5.20
C GLU A 58 -1.84 -22.86 -3.90
N VAL A 59 -1.57 -21.56 -3.75
CA VAL A 59 -0.88 -21.03 -2.56
C VAL A 59 -1.82 -20.53 -1.46
N ARG A 60 -3.13 -20.43 -1.74
CA ARG A 60 -4.14 -19.86 -0.85
C ARG A 60 -4.17 -20.54 0.51
N SER A 61 -4.15 -21.87 0.55
CA SER A 61 -4.18 -22.59 1.84
C SER A 61 -2.94 -22.29 2.66
N THR A 62 -1.76 -22.30 2.03
CA THR A 62 -0.47 -21.99 2.67
C THR A 62 -0.46 -20.58 3.24
N LEU A 63 -0.90 -19.58 2.46
CA LEU A 63 -0.96 -18.20 2.92
C LEU A 63 -1.98 -18.04 4.06
N ARG A 64 -3.15 -18.66 3.94
CA ARG A 64 -4.21 -18.59 4.96
C ARG A 64 -3.81 -19.29 6.26
N GLU A 65 -3.06 -20.39 6.20
CA GLU A 65 -2.51 -21.07 7.37
C GLU A 65 -1.40 -20.25 8.05
N GLY A 66 -0.68 -19.42 7.29
CA GLY A 66 0.29 -18.46 7.81
C GLY A 66 -0.33 -17.27 8.54
N VAL A 67 -1.65 -17.06 8.47
CA VAL A 67 -2.33 -16.00 9.22
C VAL A 67 -2.53 -16.42 10.68
N ALA A 68 -2.23 -15.51 11.62
CA ALA A 68 -2.44 -15.73 13.06
C ALA A 68 -3.84 -16.28 13.37
N SER A 69 -3.95 -17.18 14.36
CA SER A 69 -5.22 -17.82 14.75
C SER A 69 -6.32 -16.81 15.03
N ASP A 70 -5.96 -15.69 15.63
CA ASP A 70 -6.92 -14.71 16.13
C ASP A 70 -7.33 -13.73 15.01
N LEU A 71 -6.52 -13.59 13.96
CA LEU A 71 -6.82 -12.81 12.76
C LEU A 71 -7.63 -13.59 11.72
N ARG A 72 -7.41 -14.90 11.60
CA ARG A 72 -8.08 -15.77 10.61
C ARG A 72 -9.62 -15.66 10.57
N PRO A 73 -10.35 -15.55 11.70
CA PRO A 73 -11.81 -15.39 11.69
C PRO A 73 -12.31 -14.08 11.07
N HIS A 74 -11.44 -13.08 10.90
CA HIS A 74 -11.79 -11.78 10.34
C HIS A 74 -11.64 -11.72 8.81
N ILE A 75 -11.11 -12.76 8.18
CA ILE A 75 -11.11 -12.91 6.71
C ILE A 75 -12.54 -13.26 6.28
N LEU A 76 -13.19 -12.35 5.56
CA LEU A 76 -14.60 -12.47 5.15
C LEU A 76 -14.77 -12.91 3.71
N GLY A 77 -13.88 -12.46 2.83
CA GLY A 77 -13.83 -12.85 1.44
C GLY A 77 -12.77 -13.91 1.18
N ASP A 78 -12.45 -14.07 -0.09
CA ASP A 78 -11.54 -15.11 -0.55
C ASP A 78 -10.42 -14.54 -1.44
N THR A 79 -10.43 -13.24 -1.74
CA THR A 79 -9.44 -12.62 -2.63
C THR A 79 -8.00 -12.75 -2.12
N ASP A 80 -7.05 -12.80 -3.05
CA ASP A 80 -5.62 -12.76 -2.75
C ASP A 80 -5.20 -11.53 -1.93
N SER A 81 -5.83 -10.41 -2.22
CA SER A 81 -5.59 -9.12 -1.63
C SER A 81 -6.00 -9.08 -0.16
N GLU A 82 -7.13 -9.71 0.20
CA GLU A 82 -7.55 -9.82 1.59
C GLU A 82 -6.62 -10.74 2.39
N ILE A 83 -6.27 -11.90 1.82
CA ILE A 83 -5.34 -12.82 2.49
C ILE A 83 -3.96 -12.15 2.66
N LEU A 84 -3.46 -11.46 1.64
CA LEU A 84 -2.23 -10.68 1.72
C LEU A 84 -2.30 -9.67 2.87
N PHE A 85 -3.39 -8.92 3.00
CA PHE A 85 -3.57 -7.97 4.10
C PHE A 85 -3.42 -8.65 5.46
N TYR A 86 -4.09 -9.76 5.70
CA TYR A 86 -4.02 -10.47 6.97
C TYR A 86 -2.68 -11.17 7.24
N VAL A 87 -1.97 -11.56 6.17
CA VAL A 87 -0.59 -12.06 6.25
C VAL A 87 0.36 -10.93 6.70
N LEU A 88 0.20 -9.70 6.18
CA LEU A 88 0.97 -8.54 6.63
C LEU A 88 0.62 -8.16 8.09
N LEU A 89 -0.66 -8.19 8.45
CA LEU A 89 -1.10 -7.96 9.83
C LEU A 89 -0.54 -9.01 10.80
N THR A 90 -0.39 -10.26 10.37
CA THR A 90 0.23 -11.30 11.19
C THR A 90 1.68 -10.92 11.54
N ALA A 91 2.46 -10.42 10.57
CA ALA A 91 3.81 -9.92 10.83
C ALA A 91 3.84 -8.78 11.85
N LEU A 92 2.86 -7.86 11.76
CA LEU A 92 2.71 -6.77 12.73
C LEU A 92 2.31 -7.28 14.11
N SER A 93 1.43 -8.28 14.18
CA SER A 93 1.02 -8.93 15.43
C SER A 93 2.21 -9.60 16.11
N ASP A 94 2.99 -10.37 15.35
CA ASP A 94 4.16 -11.10 15.86
C ASP A 94 5.25 -10.13 16.36
N ALA A 95 5.31 -8.93 15.78
CA ALA A 95 6.17 -7.84 16.22
C ALA A 95 5.58 -7.01 17.40
N GLY A 96 4.39 -7.35 17.90
CA GLY A 96 3.74 -6.67 19.03
C GLY A 96 3.06 -5.34 18.68
N HIS A 97 2.70 -5.12 17.41
CA HIS A 97 2.10 -3.87 16.93
C HIS A 97 0.59 -3.92 16.71
N LEU A 98 -0.10 -4.99 17.15
CA LEU A 98 -1.56 -5.13 17.07
C LEU A 98 -2.29 -5.23 18.42
N ASP A 99 -1.58 -5.20 19.55
CA ASP A 99 -2.13 -5.62 20.85
C ASP A 99 -2.75 -4.47 21.70
N ASP A 100 -2.48 -3.19 21.36
CA ASP A 100 -2.98 -1.96 22.04
C ASP A 100 -4.11 -1.25 21.24
N ASP A 101 -4.20 0.09 21.29
CA ASP A 101 -5.09 0.94 20.47
C ASP A 101 -4.91 0.76 18.93
N GLY A 102 -4.11 -0.22 18.50
CA GLY A 102 -3.77 -0.49 17.10
C GLY A 102 -2.97 0.65 16.46
N ARG A 103 -2.25 1.44 17.26
CA ARG A 103 -1.38 2.53 16.78
C ARG A 103 0.02 2.02 16.55
N PHE A 104 0.51 2.19 15.33
CA PHE A 104 1.90 1.95 15.03
C PHE A 104 2.74 3.17 15.45
N SER A 105 3.67 2.98 16.39
CA SER A 105 4.53 4.05 16.90
C SER A 105 5.88 4.15 16.17
N GLY A 106 6.17 3.23 15.25
CA GLY A 106 7.42 3.23 14.48
C GLY A 106 7.39 4.17 13.27
N SER A 107 8.55 4.34 12.67
CA SER A 107 8.72 5.06 11.40
C SER A 107 8.24 4.22 10.20
N PRO A 108 8.01 4.82 9.02
CA PRO A 108 7.73 4.07 7.80
C PRO A 108 8.79 3.00 7.48
N LYS A 109 10.05 3.27 7.83
CA LYS A 109 11.14 2.32 7.70
C LYS A 109 10.94 1.10 8.61
N ASP A 110 10.63 1.32 9.89
CA ASP A 110 10.40 0.22 10.84
C ASP A 110 9.22 -0.65 10.38
N LEU A 111 8.15 -0.02 9.88
CA LEU A 111 7.00 -0.73 9.31
C LEU A 111 7.43 -1.62 8.13
N TRP A 112 8.21 -1.07 7.20
CA TRP A 112 8.71 -1.85 6.07
C TRP A 112 9.63 -3.00 6.51
N GLU A 113 10.53 -2.78 7.47
CA GLU A 113 11.43 -3.81 7.96
C GLU A 113 10.68 -5.00 8.58
N ILE A 114 9.53 -4.76 9.22
CA ILE A 114 8.65 -5.81 9.75
C ILE A 114 8.01 -6.63 8.62
N ILE A 115 7.44 -5.97 7.60
CA ILE A 115 6.62 -6.66 6.60
C ILE A 115 7.42 -7.14 5.38
N ARG A 116 8.60 -6.59 5.11
CA ARG A 116 9.43 -6.93 3.93
C ARG A 116 9.69 -8.43 3.81
N PRO A 117 10.08 -9.17 4.86
CA PRO A 117 10.31 -10.62 4.74
C PRO A 117 9.06 -11.37 4.28
N VAL A 118 7.89 -10.92 4.71
CA VAL A 118 6.60 -11.49 4.33
C VAL A 118 6.26 -11.16 2.88
N VAL A 119 6.47 -9.92 2.44
CA VAL A 119 6.30 -9.53 1.03
C VAL A 119 7.20 -10.36 0.11
N THR A 120 8.47 -10.53 0.47
CA THR A 120 9.41 -11.40 -0.27
C THR A 120 8.89 -12.83 -0.34
N ARG A 121 8.43 -13.38 0.79
CA ARG A 121 7.92 -14.76 0.83
C ARG A 121 6.67 -14.96 -0.03
N VAL A 122 5.74 -14.00 -0.01
CA VAL A 122 4.54 -14.04 -0.86
C VAL A 122 4.94 -13.96 -2.34
N ALA A 123 5.89 -13.08 -2.68
CA ALA A 123 6.40 -13.00 -4.04
C ALA A 123 6.99 -14.33 -4.51
N GLU A 124 7.83 -14.98 -3.69
CA GLU A 124 8.41 -16.30 -4.01
C GLU A 124 7.35 -17.38 -4.23
N LEU A 125 6.32 -17.42 -3.37
CA LEU A 125 5.21 -18.36 -3.51
C LEU A 125 4.46 -18.14 -4.84
N GLY A 126 4.30 -16.88 -5.23
CA GLY A 126 3.72 -16.48 -6.51
C GLY A 126 4.72 -16.49 -7.68
N GLY A 127 5.86 -17.19 -7.59
CA GLY A 127 6.82 -17.31 -8.70
C GLY A 127 7.67 -16.07 -9.00
N GLY A 128 7.77 -15.14 -8.06
CA GLY A 128 8.52 -13.89 -8.16
C GLY A 128 7.68 -12.69 -8.60
N MET A 129 8.06 -11.48 -8.20
CA MET A 129 7.40 -10.25 -8.66
C MET A 129 7.65 -10.03 -10.15
N HIS A 130 6.59 -9.76 -10.90
CA HIS A 130 6.71 -9.42 -12.31
C HIS A 130 7.11 -7.96 -12.50
N THR A 131 7.86 -7.70 -13.56
CA THR A 131 8.49 -6.39 -13.80
C THR A 131 7.78 -5.56 -14.86
N ASP A 132 7.00 -6.19 -15.74
CA ASP A 132 6.23 -5.49 -16.76
C ASP A 132 4.88 -5.05 -16.18
N PRO A 133 4.62 -3.74 -15.99
CA PRO A 133 3.35 -3.26 -15.48
C PRO A 133 2.15 -3.60 -16.37
N ASP A 134 2.37 -3.77 -17.68
CA ASP A 134 1.37 -4.17 -18.67
C ASP A 134 1.33 -5.68 -18.89
N GLY A 135 2.09 -6.43 -18.09
CA GLY A 135 2.13 -7.88 -18.13
C GLY A 135 0.79 -8.53 -17.78
N PRO A 136 0.67 -9.85 -18.03
CA PRO A 136 -0.59 -10.56 -17.86
C PRO A 136 -1.03 -10.60 -16.40
N SER A 137 -2.35 -10.70 -16.18
CA SER A 137 -2.99 -10.71 -14.85
C SER A 137 -2.86 -12.03 -14.11
N ASP A 138 -2.06 -12.97 -14.63
CA ASP A 138 -1.72 -14.25 -14.00
C ASP A 138 -0.34 -14.20 -13.33
N ARG A 139 0.29 -13.02 -13.27
CA ARG A 139 1.62 -12.78 -12.69
C ARG A 139 1.55 -12.08 -11.35
N THR A 140 2.55 -12.28 -10.51
CA THR A 140 2.55 -11.67 -9.19
C THR A 140 2.90 -10.19 -9.27
N TYR A 141 1.96 -9.34 -8.85
CA TYR A 141 2.19 -7.92 -8.60
C TYR A 141 1.78 -7.64 -7.18
N LEU A 142 2.63 -6.96 -6.42
CA LEU A 142 2.40 -6.63 -5.02
C LEU A 142 2.46 -5.12 -4.79
N THR A 143 1.93 -4.32 -5.72
CA THR A 143 1.84 -2.88 -5.52
C THR A 143 0.70 -2.58 -4.54
N PHE A 144 1.00 -1.97 -3.41
CA PHE A 144 -0.02 -1.70 -2.40
C PHE A 144 0.28 -0.45 -1.59
N VAL A 145 -0.75 0.04 -0.89
CA VAL A 145 -0.65 1.01 0.19
C VAL A 145 -1.14 0.37 1.48
N LEU A 146 -0.40 0.59 2.58
CA LEU A 146 -0.75 0.16 3.93
C LEU A 146 -0.61 1.34 4.89
N THR A 147 -1.63 1.56 5.72
CA THR A 147 -1.59 2.62 6.73
C THR A 147 -2.42 2.28 7.95
N ASP A 148 -2.03 2.78 9.12
CA ASP A 148 -2.86 2.80 10.33
C ASP A 148 -3.53 4.19 10.53
N GLY A 149 -3.38 5.12 9.58
CA GLY A 149 -3.82 6.52 9.67
C GLY A 149 -2.83 7.44 10.41
N GLN A 150 -1.68 6.95 10.84
CA GLN A 150 -0.56 7.77 11.34
C GLN A 150 0.71 7.55 10.54
N THR A 151 1.00 6.29 10.19
CA THR A 151 2.08 5.90 9.31
C THR A 151 1.48 5.32 8.04
N LEU A 152 2.00 5.72 6.88
CA LEU A 152 1.56 5.23 5.58
C LEU A 152 2.78 4.82 4.77
N ILE A 153 2.73 3.65 4.13
CA ILE A 153 3.72 3.20 3.16
C ILE A 153 3.03 2.83 1.84
N GLY A 154 3.74 3.05 0.74
CA GLY A 154 3.42 2.55 -0.59
C GLY A 154 4.57 1.71 -1.12
N HIS A 155 4.28 0.48 -1.50
CA HIS A 155 5.24 -0.43 -2.15
C HIS A 155 4.90 -0.53 -3.64
N GLN A 156 5.89 -0.32 -4.51
CA GLN A 156 5.78 -0.58 -5.94
C GLN A 156 6.25 -2.02 -6.19
N GLY A 157 5.31 -2.95 -6.36
CA GLY A 157 5.57 -4.37 -6.56
C GLY A 157 5.24 -4.85 -7.97
N GLY A 158 5.44 -4.00 -8.99
CA GLY A 158 5.27 -4.33 -10.41
C GLY A 158 4.12 -3.61 -11.13
N LYS A 159 3.12 -3.06 -10.42
CA LYS A 159 2.17 -2.07 -11.01
C LYS A 159 2.63 -0.65 -10.70
N PRO A 160 2.39 0.33 -11.60
CA PRO A 160 2.86 1.70 -11.42
C PRO A 160 2.35 2.33 -10.12
N LEU A 161 3.24 3.08 -9.47
CA LEU A 161 2.94 3.87 -8.30
C LEU A 161 3.80 5.14 -8.35
N PHE A 162 3.17 6.27 -8.06
CA PHE A 162 3.77 7.58 -8.10
C PHE A 162 3.61 8.26 -6.75
N VAL A 163 4.60 9.07 -6.38
CA VAL A 163 4.59 9.88 -5.16
C VAL A 163 4.66 11.37 -5.49
N HIS A 164 3.92 12.17 -4.73
CA HIS A 164 4.05 13.61 -4.71
C HIS A 164 4.12 14.07 -3.25
N ALA A 165 5.25 14.64 -2.86
CA ALA A 165 5.53 15.05 -1.49
C ALA A 165 6.48 16.27 -1.46
N PRO A 166 5.97 17.48 -1.69
CA PRO A 166 6.79 18.68 -1.59
C PRO A 166 7.27 18.90 -0.16
N SER A 167 8.55 19.24 -0.01
CA SER A 167 9.20 19.50 1.28
C SER A 167 9.30 21.00 1.57
N ILE A 168 9.10 21.37 2.84
CA ILE A 168 9.28 22.75 3.34
C ILE A 168 10.77 23.16 3.32
N ASP A 169 11.69 22.19 3.47
CA ASP A 169 13.13 22.42 3.65
C ASP A 169 13.95 22.30 2.34
N HIS A 170 13.33 22.51 1.16
CA HIS A 170 14.08 22.61 -0.09
C HIS A 170 14.90 23.91 -0.16
N GLU A 171 15.99 24.00 0.62
CA GLU A 171 17.00 25.06 0.47
C GLU A 171 17.88 24.85 -0.79
N ASN A 172 17.86 23.66 -1.39
CA ASN A 172 18.71 23.32 -2.54
C ASN A 172 17.91 23.23 -3.86
N LEU A 173 17.81 24.37 -4.57
CA LEU A 173 17.13 24.50 -5.88
C LEU A 173 17.82 23.75 -7.04
N ASN A 174 18.99 23.14 -6.81
CA ASN A 174 19.76 22.40 -7.82
C ASN A 174 19.60 20.88 -7.73
N GLU A 175 18.92 20.38 -6.70
CA GLU A 175 18.51 18.99 -6.64
C GLU A 175 17.13 18.87 -7.27
N PRO A 176 16.92 17.90 -8.14
CA PRO A 176 15.61 17.72 -8.70
C PRO A 176 14.60 17.34 -7.59
N PRO A 177 13.30 17.70 -7.73
CA PRO A 177 12.29 17.59 -6.66
C PRO A 177 11.93 16.15 -6.24
N TRP A 178 12.67 15.14 -6.70
CA TRP A 178 12.37 13.72 -6.53
C TRP A 178 13.28 12.99 -5.52
N VAL A 179 14.01 13.71 -4.66
CA VAL A 179 14.84 13.09 -3.63
C VAL A 179 14.28 13.42 -2.25
N ILE A 180 13.63 12.43 -1.63
CA ILE A 180 13.19 12.53 -0.24
C ILE A 180 14.18 11.78 0.64
N GLU A 181 15.43 12.22 0.63
CA GLU A 181 16.44 11.63 1.49
C GLU A 181 16.19 11.99 2.95
N ARG A 182 15.73 13.22 3.25
CA ARG A 182 15.39 13.72 4.60
C ARG A 182 14.47 14.95 4.52
N GLY A 183 13.39 14.96 5.30
CA GLY A 183 12.55 16.16 5.47
C GLY A 183 11.12 15.85 5.89
N THR A 184 10.36 16.91 6.16
CA THR A 184 8.92 16.86 6.39
C THR A 184 8.16 17.37 5.17
N ALA A 185 7.14 16.66 4.73
CA ALA A 185 6.29 17.10 3.63
C ALA A 185 5.10 17.95 4.12
N ASP A 186 4.68 18.94 3.32
CA ASP A 186 3.42 19.66 3.57
C ASP A 186 2.21 18.73 3.37
N HIS A 187 2.29 17.90 2.33
CA HIS A 187 1.34 16.84 2.02
C HIS A 187 2.08 15.66 1.39
N PHE A 188 1.50 14.47 1.54
CA PHE A 188 2.06 13.24 0.96
C PHE A 188 0.97 12.50 0.20
N LEU A 189 1.16 12.35 -1.11
CA LEU A 189 0.20 11.71 -2.00
C LEU A 189 0.83 10.51 -2.70
N LEU A 190 0.05 9.43 -2.80
CA LEU A 190 0.34 8.27 -3.63
C LEU A 190 -0.78 8.07 -4.65
N ALA A 191 -0.41 7.71 -5.87
CA ALA A 191 -1.37 7.39 -6.92
C ALA A 191 -0.82 6.33 -7.87
N SER A 192 -1.70 5.49 -8.43
CA SER A 192 -1.32 4.53 -9.47
C SER A 192 -1.03 5.19 -10.82
N GLU A 193 -1.56 6.41 -11.03
CA GLU A 193 -1.34 7.23 -12.22
C GLU A 193 -1.19 8.69 -11.76
N PRO A 194 -0.36 9.51 -12.44
CA PRO A 194 -0.26 10.92 -12.12
C PRO A 194 -1.59 11.65 -12.28
N ALA A 195 -1.95 12.48 -11.31
CA ALA A 195 -3.10 13.38 -11.43
C ALA A 195 -2.80 14.58 -12.37
N HIS A 196 -3.74 15.53 -12.47
CA HIS A 196 -3.79 16.69 -13.37
C HIS A 196 -2.48 17.27 -13.95
N ASP A 197 -1.39 17.36 -13.18
CA ASP A 197 -0.07 17.74 -13.68
C ASP A 197 0.96 16.62 -13.45
N PRO A 198 1.33 15.86 -14.51
CA PRO A 198 2.30 14.77 -14.41
C PRO A 198 3.70 15.19 -13.94
N GLN A 199 4.09 16.45 -14.10
CA GLN A 199 5.43 16.92 -13.74
C GLN A 199 5.64 17.00 -12.22
N MET A 200 4.54 17.03 -11.45
CA MET A 200 4.58 17.04 -10.00
C MET A 200 4.84 15.66 -9.40
N TRP A 201 4.71 14.59 -10.18
CA TRP A 201 4.74 13.21 -9.68
C TRP A 201 6.08 12.53 -9.99
N THR A 202 6.61 11.84 -8.99
CA THR A 202 7.80 11.00 -9.14
C THR A 202 7.38 9.54 -9.25
N PRO A 203 7.75 8.82 -10.32
CA PRO A 203 7.53 7.38 -10.38
C PRO A 203 8.41 6.67 -9.35
N ILE A 204 7.83 5.72 -8.62
CA ILE A 204 8.58 4.86 -7.70
C ILE A 204 9.13 3.69 -8.51
N GLN A 205 10.43 3.41 -8.35
CA GLN A 205 11.09 2.30 -9.02
C GLN A 205 10.62 0.95 -8.47
N GLN A 206 10.78 -0.09 -9.27
CA GLN A 206 10.24 -1.41 -8.93
C GLN A 206 10.95 -2.00 -7.70
N GLY A 207 10.14 -2.54 -6.77
CA GLY A 207 10.60 -3.01 -5.46
C GLY A 207 10.82 -1.89 -4.46
N GLY A 208 10.69 -0.64 -4.91
CA GLY A 208 10.82 0.56 -4.09
C GLY A 208 9.65 0.73 -3.13
N VAL A 209 9.97 1.32 -1.98
CA VAL A 209 9.00 1.73 -0.98
C VAL A 209 9.19 3.19 -0.63
N VAL A 210 8.08 3.90 -0.47
CA VAL A 210 8.04 5.25 0.09
C VAL A 210 7.03 5.29 1.21
N GLY A 211 7.22 6.16 2.19
CA GLY A 211 6.24 6.31 3.26
C GLY A 211 6.42 7.57 4.07
N VAL A 212 5.37 7.92 4.81
CA VAL A 212 5.28 9.10 5.65
C VAL A 212 4.83 8.73 7.05
N GLY A 213 5.50 9.30 8.05
CA GLY A 213 5.16 9.16 9.47
C GLY A 213 4.18 10.22 9.94
N HIS A 214 3.75 10.10 11.20
CA HIS A 214 2.78 11.00 11.82
C HIS A 214 3.27 12.46 11.97
N ASP A 215 4.58 12.66 11.95
CA ASP A 215 5.28 13.94 11.99
C ASP A 215 5.57 14.49 10.59
N MET A 216 4.97 13.90 9.56
CA MET A 216 5.21 14.18 8.14
C MET A 216 6.64 13.87 7.69
N SER A 217 7.45 13.18 8.51
CA SER A 217 8.76 12.69 8.08
C SER A 217 8.57 11.68 6.96
N VAL A 218 9.28 11.88 5.86
CA VAL A 218 9.20 10.99 4.71
C VAL A 218 10.43 10.12 4.64
N TRP A 219 10.23 8.88 4.24
CA TRP A 219 11.26 7.88 4.05
C TRP A 219 11.08 7.17 2.71
N THR A 220 12.20 6.90 2.04
CA THR A 220 12.28 6.14 0.79
C THR A 220 13.28 4.99 0.96
N SER A 221 12.96 3.81 0.44
CA SER A 221 13.91 2.70 0.35
C SER A 221 14.94 2.96 -0.76
N PRO A 222 16.16 2.39 -0.68
CA PRO A 222 17.16 2.52 -1.74
C PRO A 222 16.64 2.08 -3.12
N GLU A 223 15.87 0.99 -3.15
CA GLU A 223 15.28 0.43 -4.38
C GLU A 223 14.27 1.38 -5.04
N ALA A 224 13.74 2.38 -4.32
CA ALA A 224 12.82 3.36 -4.87
C ALA A 224 13.51 4.43 -5.74
N LEU A 225 14.82 4.59 -5.60
CA LEU A 225 15.62 5.66 -6.22
C LEU A 225 16.54 5.15 -7.33
N GLU A 226 16.82 3.85 -7.37
CA GLU A 226 17.72 3.23 -8.36
C GLU A 226 16.94 2.79 -9.62
N PRO A 227 17.34 3.22 -10.83
CA PRO A 227 16.72 2.78 -12.08
C PRO A 227 17.11 1.36 -12.51
#